data_AF-A0A1F7AAI0-F1
#
_entry.id   AF-A0A1F7AAI0-F1
#
_cell.length_a   1.000
_cell.length_b   1.000
_cell.length_c   1.000
_cell.angle_alpha   90.00
_cell.angle_beta   90.00
_cell.angle_gamma   90.00
#
_symmetry.space_group_name_H-M   'P 1'
#
loop_
_entity.id
_entity.type
_entity.pdbx_description
1 polymer ?
#
loop_
_entity_poly.entity_id
_entity_poly.type
_entity_poly.pdbx_seq_one_letter_code
_entity_poly.pdbx_strand_id
1 'polypeptide(L)'
;MTEETLQETTQRIEKYEIMLIFNSDLGEEGVKKELSEIKKNIVAEGGEVFTEDFWGTRDLTYRIKKQDQGFYVVVNLTLPTESVKEIEKMLNLNPLVIRSLLLKTPANYQLKTFEEYKTEEEAIKKEEAQKKEEEAQEKKEKFATRTKKIERPEPKKQKEEKEEKVEKVKEVEQPVEVKEEKEPEEVKKSEETTEPKEPKESPKPKAKKSTKSKLEEMDEKLKSIIDNPDITL
;
A
#
# COMPACT_ATOMS: atom_id res chain seq x y z
N MET A 1 -32.51 -49.78 13.38
CA MET A 1 -31.51 -48.76 13.79
C MET A 1 -30.45 -48.58 12.69
N THR A 2 -30.82 -48.61 11.40
CA THR A 2 -29.85 -48.59 10.28
C THR A 2 -30.43 -48.02 8.98
N GLU A 3 -31.23 -46.96 9.03
CA GLU A 3 -31.71 -46.29 7.80
C GLU A 3 -31.54 -44.75 7.81
N GLU A 4 -30.92 -44.17 8.84
CA GLU A 4 -30.87 -42.70 9.01
C GLU A 4 -29.47 -42.07 8.85
N THR A 5 -28.50 -42.80 8.27
CA THR A 5 -27.13 -42.27 8.01
C THR A 5 -26.87 -41.92 6.55
N LEU A 6 -27.90 -41.84 5.69
CA LEU A 6 -27.78 -41.42 4.30
C LEU A 6 -28.54 -40.11 4.08
N GLN A 7 -28.17 -39.07 4.84
CA GLN A 7 -28.17 -37.74 4.25
C GLN A 7 -26.74 -37.56 3.75
N GLU A 8 -26.53 -37.80 2.47
CA GLU A 8 -25.37 -37.24 1.77
C GLU A 8 -25.25 -35.79 2.22
N THR A 9 -24.16 -35.45 2.92
CA THR A 9 -23.73 -34.06 3.08
C THR A 9 -23.59 -33.53 1.67
N THR A 10 -24.65 -32.89 1.17
CA THR A 10 -24.64 -32.25 -0.15
C THR A 10 -23.62 -31.13 -0.02
N GLN A 11 -22.41 -31.40 -0.47
CA GLN A 11 -21.31 -30.46 -0.40
C GLN A 11 -21.72 -29.22 -1.18
N ARG A 12 -21.96 -28.12 -0.45
CA ARG A 12 -22.35 -26.86 -1.07
C ARG A 12 -21.14 -26.28 -1.76
N ILE A 13 -21.11 -26.38 -3.09
CA ILE A 13 -20.08 -25.80 -3.94
C ILE A 13 -20.40 -24.32 -4.13
N GLU A 14 -19.42 -23.46 -3.86
CA GLU A 14 -19.52 -22.01 -4.04
C GLU A 14 -18.33 -21.48 -4.83
N LYS A 15 -18.50 -20.28 -5.40
CA LYS A 15 -17.45 -19.57 -6.14
C LYS A 15 -16.64 -18.71 -5.17
N TYR A 16 -15.33 -18.79 -5.32
CA TYR A 16 -14.36 -18.04 -4.53
C TYR A 16 -13.33 -17.38 -5.45
N GLU A 17 -12.78 -16.29 -4.93
CA GLU A 17 -11.61 -15.61 -5.47
C GLU A 17 -10.51 -15.70 -4.42
N ILE A 18 -9.31 -16.12 -4.84
CA ILE A 18 -8.14 -16.15 -3.98
C ILE A 18 -7.09 -15.21 -4.55
N MET A 19 -6.72 -14.21 -3.76
CA MET A 19 -5.54 -13.39 -4.01
C MET A 19 -4.35 -13.97 -3.24
N LEU A 20 -3.29 -14.28 -3.97
CA LEU A 20 -2.04 -14.80 -3.45
C LEU A 20 -0.92 -13.79 -3.69
N ILE A 21 -0.11 -13.56 -2.67
CA ILE A 21 1.14 -12.82 -2.77
C ILE A 21 2.28 -13.77 -2.44
N PHE A 22 3.16 -13.98 -3.41
CA PHE A 22 4.36 -14.82 -3.25
C PHE A 22 5.60 -13.99 -2.96
N ASN A 23 6.60 -14.63 -2.36
CA ASN A 23 7.91 -14.03 -2.14
C ASN A 23 8.59 -13.64 -3.49
N SER A 24 9.16 -12.44 -3.57
CA SER A 24 9.95 -11.97 -4.72
C SER A 24 11.20 -12.80 -5.01
N ASP A 25 11.76 -13.50 -4.03
CA ASP A 25 12.99 -14.30 -4.19
C ASP A 25 12.81 -15.52 -5.13
N LEU A 26 11.57 -16.00 -5.32
CA LEU A 26 11.26 -17.19 -6.13
C LEU A 26 11.44 -16.97 -7.64
N GLY A 27 11.35 -15.72 -8.09
CA GLY A 27 11.22 -15.38 -9.50
C GLY A 27 9.91 -15.89 -10.13
N GLU A 28 9.66 -15.50 -11.38
CA GLU A 28 8.42 -15.83 -12.08
C GLU A 28 8.24 -17.35 -12.30
N GLU A 29 9.32 -18.06 -12.65
CA GLU A 29 9.26 -19.51 -12.89
C GLU A 29 8.96 -20.29 -11.60
N GLY A 30 9.55 -19.88 -10.47
CA GLY A 30 9.28 -20.46 -9.15
C GLY A 30 7.83 -20.27 -8.74
N VAL A 31 7.29 -19.07 -8.95
CA VAL A 31 5.87 -18.77 -8.66
C VAL A 31 4.93 -19.62 -9.52
N LYS A 32 5.21 -19.80 -10.81
CA LYS A 32 4.37 -20.67 -11.67
C LYS A 32 4.38 -22.14 -11.25
N LYS A 33 5.54 -22.64 -10.78
CA LYS A 33 5.64 -24.00 -10.22
C LYS A 33 4.80 -24.13 -8.95
N GLU A 34 4.99 -23.21 -8.01
CA GLU A 34 4.26 -23.21 -6.74
C GLU A 34 2.75 -23.08 -6.95
N LEU A 35 2.34 -22.17 -7.83
CA LEU A 35 0.95 -22.00 -8.22
C LEU A 35 0.36 -23.30 -8.79
N SER A 36 1.14 -24.06 -9.56
CA SER A 36 0.70 -25.35 -10.10
C SER A 36 0.54 -26.41 -9.00
N GLU A 37 1.36 -26.39 -7.95
CA GLU A 37 1.22 -27.27 -6.79
C GLU A 37 -0.03 -26.92 -5.97
N ILE A 38 -0.25 -25.62 -5.70
CA ILE A 38 -1.44 -25.14 -5.00
C ILE A 38 -2.72 -25.57 -5.75
N LYS A 39 -2.74 -25.48 -7.08
CA LYS A 39 -3.88 -25.96 -7.88
C LYS A 39 -4.14 -27.45 -7.74
N LYS A 40 -3.09 -28.28 -7.73
CA LYS A 40 -3.25 -29.72 -7.52
C LYS A 40 -3.91 -30.01 -6.18
N ASN A 41 -3.51 -29.27 -5.14
CA ASN A 41 -4.11 -29.42 -3.82
C ASN A 41 -5.57 -28.93 -3.79
N ILE A 42 -5.89 -27.83 -4.48
CA ILE A 42 -7.27 -27.34 -4.65
C ILE A 42 -8.15 -28.40 -5.34
N VAL A 43 -7.64 -29.04 -6.39
CA VAL A 43 -8.36 -30.11 -7.10
C VAL A 43 -8.50 -31.36 -6.23
N ALA A 44 -7.49 -31.70 -5.42
CA ALA A 44 -7.56 -32.81 -4.47
C ALA A 44 -8.67 -32.60 -3.41
N GLU A 45 -8.93 -31.35 -3.03
CA GLU A 45 -9.99 -30.94 -2.10
C GLU A 45 -11.39 -30.81 -2.75
N GLY A 46 -11.53 -31.23 -4.02
CA GLY A 46 -12.80 -31.19 -4.76
C GLY A 46 -13.12 -29.84 -5.40
N GLY A 47 -12.13 -28.96 -5.54
CA GLY A 47 -12.25 -27.68 -6.22
C GLY A 47 -11.96 -27.72 -7.72
N GLU A 48 -12.40 -26.69 -8.44
CA GLU A 48 -12.11 -26.47 -9.86
C GLU A 48 -11.65 -25.03 -10.06
N VAL A 49 -10.62 -24.82 -10.90
CA VAL A 49 -10.05 -23.50 -11.18
C VAL A 49 -10.55 -23.02 -12.54
N PHE A 50 -11.14 -21.83 -12.59
CA PHE A 50 -11.69 -21.25 -13.82
C PHE A 50 -10.69 -20.37 -14.54
N THR A 51 -10.13 -19.39 -13.81
CA THR A 51 -9.25 -18.39 -14.38
C THR A 51 -8.13 -18.05 -13.43
N GLU A 52 -7.01 -17.70 -14.02
CA GLU A 52 -5.78 -17.38 -13.33
C GLU A 52 -5.24 -16.09 -13.95
N ASP A 53 -4.97 -15.13 -13.10
CA ASP A 53 -4.53 -13.81 -13.53
C ASP A 53 -3.22 -13.48 -12.82
N PHE A 54 -2.16 -13.37 -13.61
CA PHE A 54 -0.81 -13.13 -13.12
C PHE A 54 -0.46 -11.65 -13.28
N TRP A 55 -0.40 -10.94 -12.16
CA TRP A 55 -0.18 -9.49 -12.17
C TRP A 55 1.30 -9.12 -12.17
N GLY A 56 2.20 -10.07 -11.90
CA GLY A 56 3.64 -9.85 -11.80
C GLY A 56 4.08 -9.25 -10.46
N THR A 57 5.29 -8.69 -10.43
CA THR A 57 5.88 -8.09 -9.24
C THR A 57 5.29 -6.71 -8.95
N ARG A 58 4.92 -6.47 -7.70
CA ARG A 58 4.47 -5.15 -7.23
C ARG A 58 5.09 -4.82 -5.87
N ASP A 59 5.27 -3.53 -5.63
CA ASP A 59 5.81 -3.01 -4.37
C ASP A 59 4.76 -3.03 -3.25
N LEU A 60 5.17 -3.49 -2.08
CA LEU A 60 4.38 -3.45 -0.87
C LEU A 60 4.62 -2.12 -0.15
N THR A 61 3.57 -1.51 0.39
CA THR A 61 3.71 -0.25 1.16
C THR A 61 4.52 -0.43 2.43
N TYR A 62 4.50 -1.64 3.01
CA TYR A 62 5.30 -2.01 4.18
C TYR A 62 5.84 -3.43 4.01
N ARG A 63 6.96 -3.67 4.68
CA ARG A 63 7.66 -4.94 4.61
C ARG A 63 6.86 -6.05 5.28
N ILE A 64 6.59 -7.14 4.56
CA ILE A 64 5.91 -8.34 5.07
C ILE A 64 6.88 -9.52 4.99
N LYS A 65 7.07 -10.26 6.10
CA LYS A 65 8.04 -11.39 6.16
C LYS A 65 9.42 -11.04 5.57
N LYS A 66 9.89 -9.80 5.78
CA LYS A 66 11.15 -9.23 5.27
C LYS A 66 11.19 -8.90 3.76
N GLN A 67 10.07 -8.95 3.06
CA GLN A 67 9.97 -8.61 1.64
C GLN A 67 9.33 -7.23 1.44
N ASP A 68 9.92 -6.42 0.55
CA ASP A 68 9.38 -5.12 0.12
C ASP A 68 8.57 -5.22 -1.18
N GLN A 69 8.73 -6.32 -1.92
CA GLN A 69 8.03 -6.62 -3.16
C GLN A 69 7.41 -8.00 -3.08
N GLY A 70 6.41 -8.27 -3.93
CA GLY A 70 5.80 -9.59 -4.04
C GLY A 70 5.19 -9.84 -5.41
N PHE A 71 5.08 -11.11 -5.80
CA PHE A 71 4.37 -11.51 -7.00
C PHE A 71 2.89 -11.69 -6.67
N TYR A 72 2.04 -10.94 -7.39
CA TYR A 72 0.59 -10.97 -7.21
C TYR A 72 -0.05 -11.93 -8.21
N VAL A 73 -0.90 -12.82 -7.70
CA VAL A 73 -1.70 -13.75 -8.50
C VAL A 73 -3.12 -13.77 -7.95
N VAL A 74 -4.10 -13.65 -8.85
CA VAL A 74 -5.51 -13.84 -8.51
C VAL A 74 -6.01 -15.11 -9.20
N VAL A 75 -6.70 -15.96 -8.45
CA VAL A 75 -7.24 -17.22 -8.94
C VAL A 75 -8.72 -17.28 -8.64
N ASN A 76 -9.53 -17.51 -9.66
CA ASN A 76 -10.98 -17.71 -9.52
C ASN A 76 -11.29 -19.19 -9.61
N LEU A 77 -12.04 -19.69 -8.63
CA LEU A 77 -12.25 -21.12 -8.47
C LEU A 77 -13.57 -21.44 -7.77
N THR A 78 -14.04 -22.67 -7.93
CA THR A 78 -15.11 -23.25 -7.12
C THR A 78 -14.52 -24.17 -6.08
N LEU A 79 -15.04 -24.10 -4.86
CA LEU A 79 -14.69 -25.00 -3.78
C LEU A 79 -15.94 -25.48 -3.04
N PRO A 80 -15.93 -26.72 -2.52
CA PRO A 80 -16.82 -27.13 -1.46
C PRO A 80 -16.62 -26.23 -0.23
N THR A 81 -17.72 -25.80 0.39
CA THR A 81 -17.67 -24.92 1.59
C THR A 81 -16.89 -25.57 2.75
N GLU A 82 -16.88 -26.90 2.83
CA GLU A 82 -16.17 -27.68 3.85
C GLU A 82 -14.64 -27.55 3.71
N SER A 83 -14.12 -27.59 2.47
CA SER A 83 -12.69 -27.59 2.18
C SER A 83 -12.02 -26.20 2.29
N VAL A 84 -12.80 -25.12 2.36
CA VAL A 84 -12.28 -23.73 2.41
C VAL A 84 -11.29 -23.53 3.56
N LYS A 85 -11.62 -24.05 4.75
CA LYS A 85 -10.75 -23.92 5.93
C LYS A 85 -9.45 -24.70 5.79
N GLU A 86 -9.46 -25.80 5.05
CA GLU A 86 -8.28 -26.64 4.85
C GLU A 86 -7.32 -25.98 3.85
N ILE A 87 -7.87 -25.44 2.76
CA ILE A 87 -7.12 -24.61 1.81
C ILE A 87 -6.50 -23.39 2.49
N GLU A 88 -7.26 -22.65 3.31
CA GLU A 88 -6.73 -21.49 4.02
C GLU A 88 -5.57 -21.86 4.95
N LYS A 89 -5.68 -22.98 5.69
CA LYS A 89 -4.59 -23.50 6.53
C LYS A 89 -3.37 -23.88 5.69
N MET A 90 -3.56 -24.59 4.59
CA MET A 90 -2.48 -24.99 3.69
C MET A 90 -1.73 -23.76 3.15
N LEU A 91 -2.45 -22.75 2.69
CA LEU A 91 -1.85 -21.50 2.20
C LEU A 91 -1.09 -20.75 3.30
N ASN A 92 -1.60 -20.73 4.53
CA ASN A 92 -0.93 -20.10 5.67
C ASN A 92 0.32 -20.85 6.13
N LEU A 93 0.34 -22.18 6.00
CA LEU A 93 1.50 -23.03 6.33
C LEU A 93 2.62 -22.91 5.30
N ASN A 94 2.28 -22.51 4.07
CA ASN A 94 3.25 -22.37 3.01
C ASN A 94 4.14 -21.13 3.23
N PRO A 95 5.46 -21.28 3.44
CA PRO A 95 6.35 -20.14 3.67
C PRO A 95 6.54 -19.26 2.42
N LEU A 96 6.29 -19.80 1.22
CA LEU A 96 6.46 -19.11 -0.06
C LEU A 96 5.34 -18.10 -0.32
N VAL A 97 4.17 -18.33 0.28
CA VAL A 97 3.04 -17.40 0.29
C VAL A 97 3.22 -16.42 1.46
N ILE A 98 3.40 -15.15 1.15
CA ILE A 98 3.55 -14.11 2.19
C ILE A 98 2.21 -13.60 2.68
N ARG A 99 1.19 -13.60 1.83
CA ARG A 99 -0.19 -13.26 2.17
C ARG A 99 -1.16 -13.98 1.25
N SER A 100 -2.28 -14.41 1.81
CA SER A 100 -3.44 -14.91 1.07
C SER A 100 -4.68 -14.15 1.51
N LEU A 101 -5.62 -13.96 0.59
CA LEU A 101 -6.95 -13.44 0.87
C LEU A 101 -7.94 -14.28 0.07
N LEU A 102 -8.82 -14.99 0.78
CA LEU A 102 -9.87 -15.80 0.19
C LEU A 102 -11.20 -15.06 0.37
N LEU A 103 -11.87 -14.79 -0.75
CA LEU A 103 -13.14 -14.07 -0.78
C LEU A 103 -14.21 -14.94 -1.44
N LYS A 104 -15.41 -14.90 -0.88
CA LYS A 104 -16.58 -15.52 -1.51
C LYS A 104 -17.14 -14.59 -2.58
N THR A 105 -17.27 -15.11 -3.79
CA THR A 105 -17.77 -14.35 -4.93
C THR A 105 -19.31 -14.29 -4.91
N PRO A 106 -19.93 -13.09 -4.99
CA PRO A 106 -21.38 -12.99 -5.07
C PRO A 106 -21.90 -13.49 -6.42
N ALA A 107 -23.18 -13.89 -6.47
CA ALA A 107 -23.76 -14.57 -7.64
C ALA A 107 -23.68 -13.77 -8.96
N ASN A 108 -23.75 -12.44 -8.88
CA ASN A 108 -23.75 -11.54 -10.04
C ASN A 108 -22.37 -10.92 -10.34
N TYR A 109 -21.30 -11.49 -9.80
CA TYR A 109 -19.95 -10.97 -10.04
C TYR A 109 -19.47 -11.37 -11.44
N GLN A 110 -19.10 -10.37 -12.24
CA GLN A 110 -18.44 -10.59 -13.52
C GLN A 110 -16.94 -10.72 -13.27
N LEU A 111 -16.39 -11.88 -13.62
CA LEU A 111 -14.94 -12.09 -13.60
C LEU A 111 -14.33 -11.18 -14.66
N LYS A 112 -13.47 -10.27 -14.21
CA LYS A 112 -12.67 -9.44 -15.10
C LYS A 112 -11.20 -9.74 -14.90
N THR A 113 -10.44 -9.66 -15.97
CA THR A 113 -8.98 -9.82 -15.92
C THR A 113 -8.33 -8.48 -15.60
N PHE A 114 -7.12 -8.50 -15.05
CA PHE A 114 -6.34 -7.30 -14.76
C PHE A 114 -6.15 -6.37 -15.97
N GLU A 115 -6.02 -6.93 -17.17
CA GLU A 115 -5.93 -6.16 -18.40
C GLU A 115 -7.22 -5.37 -18.69
N GLU A 116 -8.37 -5.96 -18.38
CA GLU A 116 -9.68 -5.30 -18.51
C GLU A 116 -9.83 -4.18 -17.48
N TYR A 117 -9.44 -4.41 -16.22
CA TYR A 117 -9.42 -3.35 -15.21
C TYR A 117 -8.51 -2.18 -15.60
N LYS A 118 -7.32 -2.47 -16.15
CA LYS A 118 -6.39 -1.43 -16.64
C LYS A 118 -7.01 -0.59 -17.76
N THR A 119 -7.64 -1.24 -18.73
CA THR A 119 -8.26 -0.54 -19.86
C THR A 119 -9.46 0.32 -19.43
N GLU A 120 -10.29 -0.17 -18.52
CA GLU A 120 -11.38 0.59 -17.92
C GLU A 120 -10.85 1.82 -17.15
N GLU A 121 -9.80 1.66 -16.33
CA GLU A 121 -9.18 2.77 -15.60
C GLU A 121 -8.60 3.86 -16.53
N GLU A 122 -7.96 3.45 -17.62
CA GLU A 122 -7.42 4.40 -18.61
C GLU A 122 -8.52 5.15 -19.35
N ALA A 123 -9.65 4.49 -19.66
CA ALA A 123 -10.80 5.13 -20.27
C ALA A 123 -11.41 6.18 -19.33
N ILE A 124 -11.61 5.83 -18.05
CA ILE A 124 -12.14 6.76 -17.03
C ILE A 124 -11.22 7.98 -16.89
N LYS A 125 -9.89 7.78 -16.81
CA LYS A 125 -8.92 8.89 -16.73
C LYS A 125 -8.96 9.81 -17.94
N LYS A 126 -9.16 9.27 -19.14
CA LYS A 126 -9.29 10.06 -20.38
C LYS A 126 -10.58 10.88 -20.39
N GLU A 127 -11.71 10.29 -19.99
CA GLU A 127 -12.97 11.02 -19.88
C GLU A 127 -12.92 12.13 -18.83
N GLU A 128 -12.31 11.87 -17.67
CA GLU A 128 -12.13 12.88 -16.63
C GLU A 128 -11.21 14.04 -17.08
N ALA A 129 -10.17 13.74 -17.86
CA ALA A 129 -9.30 14.76 -18.43
C ALA A 129 -10.04 15.63 -19.45
N GLN A 130 -10.84 15.02 -20.33
CA GLN A 130 -11.66 15.74 -21.31
C GLN A 130 -12.71 16.63 -20.63
N LYS A 131 -13.41 16.13 -19.60
CA LYS A 131 -14.37 16.93 -18.82
C LYS A 131 -13.69 18.11 -18.12
N LYS A 132 -12.47 17.94 -17.59
CA LYS A 132 -11.70 19.03 -16.98
C LYS A 132 -11.22 20.07 -18.00
N GLU A 133 -10.85 19.65 -19.21
CA GLU A 133 -10.50 20.57 -20.30
C GLU A 133 -11.72 21.36 -20.79
N GLU A 134 -12.86 20.70 -20.97
CA GLU A 134 -14.12 21.34 -21.38
C GLU A 134 -14.61 22.34 -20.33
N GLU A 135 -14.57 21.98 -19.04
CA GLU A 135 -14.92 22.89 -17.94
C GLU A 135 -13.93 24.07 -17.82
N ALA A 136 -12.64 23.85 -18.11
CA ALA A 136 -11.64 24.91 -18.13
C ALA A 136 -11.82 25.86 -19.33
N GLN A 137 -12.23 25.35 -20.48
CA GLN A 137 -12.57 26.14 -21.66
C GLN A 137 -13.84 26.96 -21.42
N GLU A 138 -14.88 26.36 -20.86
CA GLU A 138 -16.13 27.06 -20.53
C GLU A 138 -15.92 28.17 -19.50
N LYS A 139 -15.04 27.95 -18.50
CA LYS A 139 -14.63 29.00 -17.54
C LYS A 139 -13.86 30.14 -18.21
N LYS A 140 -12.99 29.86 -19.19
CA LYS A 140 -12.26 30.88 -19.96
C LYS A 140 -13.20 31.69 -20.85
N GLU A 141 -14.16 31.05 -21.51
CA GLU A 141 -15.16 31.72 -22.35
C GLU A 141 -16.13 32.60 -21.54
N LYS A 142 -16.55 32.12 -20.35
CA LYS A 142 -17.35 32.91 -19.40
C LYS A 142 -16.58 34.10 -18.80
N PHE A 143 -15.27 33.97 -18.61
CA PHE A 143 -14.41 35.06 -18.14
C PHE A 143 -14.19 36.13 -19.24
N ALA A 144 -14.02 35.71 -20.50
CA ALA A 144 -13.84 36.60 -21.65
C ALA A 144 -15.11 37.38 -22.04
N THR A 145 -16.30 36.82 -21.82
CA THR A 145 -17.58 37.52 -22.05
C THR A 145 -17.89 38.53 -20.94
N ARG A 146 -17.42 38.29 -19.71
CA ARG A 146 -17.60 39.21 -18.57
C ARG A 146 -16.76 40.49 -18.69
N THR A 147 -15.57 40.44 -19.29
CA THR A 147 -14.70 41.62 -19.47
C THR A 147 -15.13 42.54 -20.63
N LYS A 148 -15.99 42.07 -21.55
CA LYS A 148 -16.47 42.86 -22.68
C LYS A 148 -17.70 43.74 -22.38
N LYS A 149 -18.35 43.55 -21.21
CA LYS A 149 -19.58 44.26 -20.80
C LYS A 149 -19.34 45.48 -19.88
N ILE A 150 -18.09 45.87 -19.65
CA ILE A 150 -17.75 47.11 -18.93
C ILE A 150 -17.31 48.13 -19.98
N GLU A 151 -18.28 48.73 -20.67
CA GLU A 151 -18.07 50.01 -21.36
C GLU A 151 -17.80 51.07 -20.29
N ARG A 152 -16.57 51.56 -20.28
CA ARG A 152 -16.11 52.63 -19.41
C ARG A 152 -16.69 53.96 -19.93
N PRO A 153 -17.52 54.69 -19.17
CA PRO A 153 -17.92 56.03 -19.58
C PRO A 153 -16.69 56.95 -19.57
N GLU A 154 -16.58 57.79 -20.60
CA GLU A 154 -15.45 58.69 -20.85
C GLU A 154 -15.12 59.59 -19.62
N PRO A 155 -13.84 59.79 -19.27
CA PRO A 155 -13.47 60.78 -18.28
C PRO A 155 -13.47 62.18 -18.90
N LYS A 156 -14.31 63.08 -18.36
CA LYS A 156 -14.25 64.53 -18.64
C LYS A 156 -12.88 65.09 -18.24
N LYS A 157 -12.31 65.87 -19.16
CA LYS A 157 -11.11 66.72 -19.03
C LYS A 157 -11.11 67.57 -17.75
N GLN A 158 -10.01 67.51 -17.00
CA GLN A 158 -9.35 68.71 -16.47
C GLN A 158 -7.85 68.60 -16.82
N LYS A 159 -7.35 69.66 -17.44
CA LYS A 159 -5.99 69.87 -17.95
C LYS A 159 -5.20 70.69 -16.92
N GLU A 160 -3.87 70.53 -16.99
CA GLU A 160 -2.80 71.45 -16.52
C GLU A 160 -2.58 71.48 -14.98
N GLU A 161 -1.38 71.32 -14.43
CA GLU A 161 -0.01 71.23 -14.94
C GLU A 161 0.90 70.89 -13.74
N LYS A 162 1.82 69.93 -13.88
CA LYS A 162 3.26 70.08 -13.59
C LYS A 162 3.97 68.73 -13.70
N GLU A 163 4.75 68.69 -14.78
CA GLU A 163 5.81 67.74 -15.04
C GLU A 163 6.91 67.81 -13.97
N GLU A 164 7.77 66.79 -14.03
CA GLU A 164 9.14 66.76 -13.53
C GLU A 164 9.37 66.18 -12.11
N LYS A 165 9.53 64.85 -12.05
CA LYS A 165 10.88 64.26 -11.88
C LYS A 165 10.82 62.74 -11.99
N VAL A 166 11.32 62.25 -13.12
CA VAL A 166 11.79 60.88 -13.33
C VAL A 166 13.30 60.90 -13.10
N GLU A 167 13.81 60.25 -12.06
CA GLU A 167 15.12 59.62 -12.14
C GLU A 167 15.34 58.56 -11.04
N LYS A 168 15.74 57.36 -11.51
CA LYS A 168 16.49 56.29 -10.82
C LYS A 168 15.76 55.53 -9.71
N VAL A 169 15.64 54.20 -9.75
CA VAL A 169 16.64 53.19 -10.15
C VAL A 169 15.93 51.97 -10.77
N LYS A 170 16.38 51.55 -11.96
CA LYS A 170 16.12 50.24 -12.57
C LYS A 170 17.49 49.57 -12.74
N GLU A 171 17.64 48.39 -12.13
CA GLU A 171 18.27 47.16 -12.66
C GLU A 171 19.70 47.23 -13.27
N VAL A 172 20.57 46.26 -12.89
CA VAL A 172 21.39 45.40 -13.79
C VAL A 172 22.42 44.59 -12.96
N GLU A 173 22.23 43.27 -13.00
CA GLU A 173 23.15 42.13 -13.25
C GLU A 173 24.58 42.01 -12.66
N GLN A 174 24.95 40.73 -12.46
CA GLN A 174 26.18 40.14 -11.90
C GLN A 174 27.42 40.25 -12.84
N PRO A 175 28.64 39.90 -12.37
CA PRO A 175 29.18 38.57 -12.74
C PRO A 175 30.05 37.86 -11.67
N VAL A 176 30.40 36.61 -12.01
CA VAL A 176 31.08 35.51 -11.29
C VAL A 176 32.62 35.61 -11.31
N GLU A 177 33.33 35.12 -10.28
CA GLU A 177 34.64 34.45 -10.46
C GLU A 177 35.03 33.49 -9.30
N VAL A 178 35.76 32.43 -9.66
CA VAL A 178 36.09 31.18 -8.93
C VAL A 178 37.55 31.22 -8.42
N LYS A 179 37.88 30.58 -7.28
CA LYS A 179 39.21 29.96 -7.05
C LYS A 179 39.15 28.70 -6.17
N GLU A 180 39.67 27.61 -6.73
CA GLU A 180 40.16 26.39 -6.09
C GLU A 180 41.47 26.63 -5.32
N GLU A 181 41.76 25.81 -4.31
CA GLU A 181 43.13 25.32 -4.07
C GLU A 181 43.12 23.94 -3.36
N LYS A 182 44.08 23.10 -3.75
CA LYS A 182 44.27 21.66 -3.53
C LYS A 182 45.30 21.38 -2.40
N GLU A 183 45.07 20.30 -1.62
CA GLU A 183 45.93 19.11 -1.29
C GLU A 183 47.48 19.21 -1.07
N PRO A 184 48.25 18.17 -0.61
CA PRO A 184 47.94 16.81 -0.09
C PRO A 184 48.89 16.29 1.07
N GLU A 185 48.94 14.94 1.25
CA GLU A 185 49.96 14.02 1.86
C GLU A 185 49.69 13.46 3.30
N GLU A 186 49.95 12.20 3.68
CA GLU A 186 50.33 10.91 3.04
C GLU A 186 50.21 9.74 4.07
N VAL A 187 49.76 8.57 3.60
CA VAL A 187 50.10 7.14 3.92
C VAL A 187 50.61 6.68 5.31
N LYS A 188 50.00 5.61 5.88
CA LYS A 188 50.68 4.34 6.26
C LYS A 188 49.73 3.19 6.66
N LYS A 189 50.21 1.97 6.38
CA LYS A 189 49.57 0.64 6.37
C LYS A 189 50.18 -0.24 7.47
N SER A 190 49.41 -1.10 8.14
CA SER A 190 49.90 -2.33 8.80
C SER A 190 48.78 -3.30 9.22
N GLU A 191 48.99 -4.58 8.91
CA GLU A 191 48.25 -5.79 9.36
C GLU A 191 48.40 -6.04 10.88
N GLU A 192 47.50 -6.82 11.50
CA GLU A 192 47.78 -8.15 12.11
C GLU A 192 46.65 -8.65 13.05
N THR A 193 46.50 -9.97 13.05
CA THR A 193 45.59 -10.92 13.68
C THR A 193 45.65 -10.97 15.23
N THR A 194 44.54 -11.35 15.91
CA THR A 194 44.40 -12.39 16.99
C THR A 194 43.33 -12.10 18.09
N GLU A 195 42.43 -13.06 18.28
CA GLU A 195 41.66 -13.38 19.52
C GLU A 195 42.48 -14.38 20.39
N PRO A 196 42.09 -14.82 21.63
CA PRO A 196 41.15 -14.31 22.67
C PRO A 196 41.66 -14.43 24.15
N LYS A 197 41.02 -13.74 25.14
CA LYS A 197 40.60 -14.25 26.49
C LYS A 197 40.23 -13.15 27.52
N GLU A 198 39.06 -13.31 28.15
CA GLU A 198 38.60 -12.70 29.42
C GLU A 198 39.32 -13.29 30.68
N PRO A 199 39.07 -12.90 31.97
CA PRO A 199 38.03 -12.01 32.58
C PRO A 199 38.45 -11.07 33.76
N LYS A 200 37.44 -10.37 34.33
CA LYS A 200 37.30 -9.68 35.67
C LYS A 200 37.58 -8.16 35.69
N GLU A 201 36.84 -7.24 36.32
CA GLU A 201 35.63 -7.21 37.18
C GLU A 201 35.11 -5.74 37.25
N SER A 202 33.87 -5.55 37.73
CA SER A 202 32.98 -4.37 37.64
C SER A 202 33.40 -3.07 38.38
N PRO A 203 32.67 -1.94 38.16
CA PRO A 203 31.60 -1.57 39.10
C PRO A 203 30.30 -0.99 38.46
N LYS A 204 29.19 -1.14 39.20
CA LYS A 204 27.79 -0.71 38.93
C LYS A 204 27.57 0.82 39.00
N PRO A 205 26.48 1.36 38.40
CA PRO A 205 25.43 1.93 39.26
C PRO A 205 23.95 1.78 38.81
N LYS A 206 23.13 1.45 39.83
CA LYS A 206 21.79 1.95 40.25
C LYS A 206 20.53 1.85 39.35
N ALA A 207 19.54 1.19 39.96
CA ALA A 207 18.18 0.89 39.53
C ALA A 207 17.25 2.11 39.31
N LYS A 208 16.39 2.03 38.29
CA LYS A 208 15.12 2.78 38.21
C LYS A 208 13.98 1.81 38.53
N LYS A 209 13.38 1.98 39.71
CA LYS A 209 12.25 1.21 40.23
C LYS A 209 11.08 2.17 40.40
N SER A 210 10.23 2.33 39.39
CA SER A 210 8.99 3.14 39.52
C SER A 210 7.89 2.87 38.49
N THR A 211 8.02 1.89 37.58
CA THR A 211 6.99 1.64 36.54
C THR A 211 6.12 0.40 36.78
N LYS A 212 6.42 -0.42 37.79
CA LYS A 212 5.69 -1.67 38.05
C LYS A 212 4.43 -1.49 38.91
N SER A 213 4.46 -0.58 39.89
CA SER A 213 3.32 -0.34 40.79
C SER A 213 2.11 0.30 40.09
N LYS A 214 2.34 1.09 39.05
CA LYS A 214 1.27 1.80 38.33
C LYS A 214 0.44 0.88 37.41
N LEU A 215 1.00 -0.24 36.97
CA LEU A 215 0.30 -1.27 36.19
C LEU A 215 -0.52 -2.19 37.09
N GLU A 216 0.01 -2.55 38.26
CA GLU A 216 -0.70 -3.37 39.25
C GLU A 216 -1.92 -2.64 39.84
N GLU A 217 -1.85 -1.31 40.06
CA GLU A 217 -3.00 -0.50 40.50
C GLU A 217 -4.13 -0.36 39.45
N MET A 218 -3.79 -0.40 38.15
CA MET A 218 -4.79 -0.33 37.08
C MET A 218 -5.54 -1.65 36.90
N ASP A 219 -4.86 -2.79 37.07
CA ASP A 219 -5.48 -4.11 36.97
C ASP A 219 -6.44 -4.40 38.13
N GLU A 220 -6.13 -3.93 39.35
CA GLU A 220 -7.07 -4.03 40.48
C GLU A 220 -8.32 -3.18 40.28
N LYS A 221 -8.15 -1.97 39.72
CA LYS A 221 -9.28 -1.08 39.43
C LYS A 221 -10.21 -1.65 38.36
N LEU A 222 -9.67 -2.31 37.33
CA LEU A 222 -10.48 -2.96 36.29
C LEU A 222 -11.24 -4.18 36.81
N LYS A 223 -10.63 -4.99 37.70
CA LYS A 223 -11.32 -6.11 38.34
C LYS A 223 -12.49 -5.64 39.21
N SER A 224 -12.32 -4.53 39.94
CA SER A 224 -13.41 -3.94 40.74
C SER A 224 -14.58 -3.40 39.90
N ILE A 225 -14.36 -3.09 38.62
CA ILE A 225 -15.41 -2.63 37.70
C ILE A 225 -16.18 -3.81 37.10
N ILE A 226 -15.49 -4.92 36.81
CA ILE A 226 -16.08 -6.12 36.21
C ILE A 226 -16.88 -6.94 37.24
N ASP A 227 -16.45 -6.95 38.50
CA ASP A 227 -17.10 -7.71 39.58
C ASP A 227 -18.25 -6.94 40.27
N ASN A 228 -18.69 -5.79 39.75
CA ASN A 228 -19.90 -5.10 40.24
C ASN A 228 -21.15 -5.65 39.53
N PRO A 229 -22.01 -6.44 40.19
CA PRO A 229 -23.18 -7.06 39.58
C PRO A 229 -24.37 -6.09 39.35
N ASP A 230 -24.22 -4.78 39.59
CA ASP A 230 -25.32 -3.79 39.52
C ASP A 230 -25.27 -2.86 38.30
N ILE A 231 -24.77 -3.33 37.15
CA ILE A 231 -24.99 -2.66 35.86
C ILE A 231 -25.92 -3.54 35.03
N THR A 232 -27.19 -3.50 35.41
CA THR A 232 -28.30 -3.77 34.51
C THR A 232 -28.72 -2.45 33.88
N LEU A 233 -28.46 -2.31 32.58
CA LEU A 233 -29.19 -1.44 31.64
C LEU A 233 -29.00 -1.99 30.22
#